data_AF-A0A1N6SHW5-F1
#
_entry.id   AF-A0A1N6SHW5-F1
#
_cell.length_a   1.000
_cell.length_b   1.000
_cell.length_c   1.000
_cell.angle_alpha   90.00
_cell.angle_beta   90.00
_cell.angle_gamma   90.00
#
_symmetry.space_group_name_H-M   'P 1'
#
loop_
_entity.id
_entity.type
_entity.pdbx_description
1 polymer ?
#
loop_
_entity_poly.entity_id
_entity_poly.type
_entity_poly.pdbx_seq_one_letter_code
_entity_poly.pdbx_strand_id
1 'polypeptide(L)'
;MKKTIILLFIFLLLVSTGAFADRGSIPFIEGVQIFEPAQDALIAWNGDEEILILSTELYASKATKVLQVLPLPAEPEVKKSSRDVLRRANEFVFQEVFNDLRQPVLRSTETEAPAAEIKEEIVIGSHDITVVKVLNQNYFVSWVNDYLQEKGEQNPVIPRELKNTINNYINRGYNYFVFDTVEVGPDPKINEAVSYQFKTDELYYPLEITKSDRGISEISLLILTDQNLVNYNGISKNQITEMTPAVNLTYGESAYISTSIADLFIDDIDQLKQETKDIKLLNWVIKDDLANFNQDLLVDQNLGALLENKIVYQGTTYLDYRVDQDYPYQSKKAIETIEGKVEMRMGSRMYPWMAPSVKGHVLFNAAEGNLLTNFAAEGKSVKIKGYRSKSANISMRDPIDRMPVMVEIKDVFYVTEIVGWKPYSGIALSSEGNLNNSRTRFWLEDR
;
A
#
# COMPACT_ATOMS: atom_id res chain seq x y z
N MET A 1 26.02 -5.10 -43.40
CA MET A 1 24.91 -5.66 -42.60
C MET A 1 25.35 -6.28 -41.27
N LYS A 2 26.61 -6.74 -41.16
CA LYS A 2 27.26 -7.13 -39.89
C LYS A 2 27.45 -6.02 -38.84
N LYS A 3 27.11 -4.74 -39.06
CA LYS A 3 27.43 -3.65 -38.11
C LYS A 3 26.20 -2.94 -37.55
N THR A 4 25.12 -2.85 -38.31
CA THR A 4 23.87 -2.18 -37.89
C THR A 4 23.05 -3.03 -36.91
N ILE A 5 23.06 -4.36 -37.08
CA ILE A 5 22.41 -5.29 -36.15
C ILE A 5 23.20 -5.41 -34.84
N ILE A 6 24.53 -5.28 -34.90
CA ILE A 6 25.41 -5.21 -33.71
C ILE A 6 25.17 -3.91 -32.94
N LEU A 7 24.90 -2.79 -33.62
CA LEU A 7 24.55 -1.53 -32.95
C LEU A 7 23.17 -1.60 -32.26
N LEU A 8 22.19 -2.27 -32.86
CA LEU A 8 20.84 -2.40 -32.27
C LEU A 8 20.83 -3.34 -31.06
N PHE A 9 21.68 -4.36 -31.05
CA PHE A 9 21.84 -5.28 -29.92
C PHE A 9 22.67 -4.67 -28.77
N ILE A 10 23.60 -3.76 -29.06
CA ILE A 10 24.30 -2.95 -28.04
C ILE A 10 23.39 -1.83 -27.48
N PHE A 11 22.44 -1.35 -28.28
CA PHE A 11 21.38 -0.46 -27.79
C PHE A 11 20.43 -1.18 -26.82
N LEU A 12 20.29 -2.50 -26.95
CA LEU A 12 19.61 -3.37 -25.97
C LEU A 12 20.44 -3.65 -24.71
N LEU A 13 21.74 -3.31 -24.69
CA LEU A 13 22.66 -3.47 -23.55
C LEU A 13 22.71 -2.24 -22.62
N LEU A 14 21.92 -1.19 -22.88
CA LEU A 14 21.58 -0.16 -21.90
C LEU A 14 20.29 -0.53 -21.15
N VAL A 15 20.15 -1.84 -20.85
CA VAL A 15 19.20 -2.38 -19.89
C VAL A 15 19.33 -1.56 -18.61
N SER A 16 18.31 -0.78 -18.32
CA SER A 16 18.15 -0.02 -17.09
C SER A 16 18.13 -1.00 -15.92
N THR A 17 19.27 -1.16 -15.25
CA THR A 17 19.32 -1.75 -13.91
C THR A 17 18.53 -0.83 -13.00
N GLY A 18 17.42 -1.30 -12.45
CA GLY A 18 16.73 -0.58 -11.39
C GLY A 18 17.69 -0.44 -10.21
N ALA A 19 17.97 0.78 -9.77
CA ALA A 19 18.27 1.00 -8.37
C ALA A 19 16.94 1.25 -7.66
N PHE A 20 16.82 0.59 -6.55
CA PHE A 20 15.85 0.75 -5.50
C PHE A 20 16.67 1.45 -4.40
N ALA A 21 16.09 2.40 -3.68
CA ALA A 21 16.69 3.01 -2.52
C ALA A 21 15.55 3.38 -1.58
N ASP A 22 15.71 3.20 -0.27
CA ASP A 22 14.77 3.61 0.80
C ASP A 22 15.50 4.44 1.85
N ARG A 23 16.80 4.64 1.63
CA ARG A 23 17.73 5.45 2.41
C ARG A 23 18.57 6.24 1.44
N GLY A 24 19.04 7.41 1.88
CA GLY A 24 20.00 8.17 1.10
C GLY A 24 21.38 7.53 1.21
N SER A 25 22.01 7.18 0.08
CA SER A 25 23.31 6.51 0.09
C SER A 25 24.48 7.46 -0.19
N ILE A 26 25.52 7.42 0.66
CA ILE A 26 26.79 8.13 0.44
C ILE A 26 27.90 7.08 0.38
N PRO A 27 28.40 6.71 -0.82
CA PRO A 27 29.52 5.79 -0.95
C PRO A 27 30.80 6.47 -0.46
N PHE A 28 31.63 5.72 0.26
CA PHE A 28 32.93 6.23 0.72
C PHE A 28 33.85 6.47 -0.48
N ILE A 29 33.77 5.63 -1.51
CA ILE A 29 34.56 5.80 -2.73
C ILE A 29 33.74 6.57 -3.78
N GLU A 30 34.24 7.72 -4.22
CA GLU A 30 33.61 8.52 -5.27
C GLU A 30 33.42 7.71 -6.57
N GLY A 31 32.23 7.82 -7.17
CA GLY A 31 31.89 7.18 -8.44
C GLY A 31 31.47 5.70 -8.33
N VAL A 32 31.47 5.11 -7.13
CA VAL A 32 30.85 3.79 -6.91
C VAL A 32 29.34 3.93 -6.94
N GLN A 33 28.69 3.08 -7.74
CA GLN A 33 27.23 3.02 -7.84
C GLN A 33 26.69 2.03 -6.81
N ILE A 34 25.67 2.45 -6.07
CA ILE A 34 24.96 1.63 -5.09
C ILE A 34 23.62 1.23 -5.69
N PHE A 35 23.26 -0.02 -5.47
CA PHE A 35 22.02 -0.61 -5.94
C PHE A 35 21.38 -1.35 -4.77
N GLU A 36 20.15 -1.00 -4.44
CA GLU A 36 19.26 -1.84 -3.64
C GLU A 36 18.28 -2.45 -4.67
N PRO A 37 18.06 -3.77 -4.78
CA PRO A 37 17.15 -4.34 -5.77
C PRO A 37 15.78 -4.71 -5.21
N ALA A 38 15.66 -4.80 -3.89
CA ALA A 38 14.47 -5.22 -3.18
C ALA A 38 14.47 -4.62 -1.78
N GLN A 39 13.28 -4.19 -1.35
CA GLN A 39 13.05 -3.53 -0.07
C GLN A 39 11.83 -4.14 0.59
N ASP A 40 12.09 -4.74 1.75
CA ASP A 40 11.04 -5.23 2.63
C ASP A 40 11.07 -4.38 3.91
N ALA A 41 9.94 -3.73 4.17
CA ALA A 41 9.72 -3.05 5.43
C ALA A 41 8.50 -3.62 6.14
N LEU A 42 8.60 -3.64 7.46
CA LEU A 42 7.44 -3.83 8.33
C LEU A 42 7.23 -2.55 9.14
N ILE A 43 6.00 -2.06 9.11
CA ILE A 43 5.55 -0.90 9.88
C ILE A 43 4.50 -1.41 10.87
N ALA A 44 4.66 -1.11 12.16
CA ALA A 44 3.58 -1.26 13.13
C ALA A 44 3.25 0.11 13.70
N TRP A 45 2.00 0.56 13.54
CA TRP A 45 1.58 1.91 13.96
C TRP A 45 0.23 1.88 14.67
N ASN A 46 0.17 2.46 15.87
CA ASN A 46 -1.02 2.48 16.72
C ASN A 46 -1.76 3.82 16.76
N GLY A 47 -1.38 4.78 15.91
CA GLY A 47 -1.96 6.13 15.89
C GLY A 47 -1.04 7.22 16.47
N ASP A 48 -0.16 6.86 17.40
CA ASP A 48 0.72 7.80 18.13
C ASP A 48 2.20 7.37 18.12
N GLU A 49 2.48 6.09 17.88
CA GLU A 49 3.81 5.51 17.90
C GLU A 49 3.96 4.47 16.78
N GLU A 50 5.15 4.47 16.16
CA GLU A 50 5.48 3.59 15.06
C GLU A 50 6.75 2.79 15.36
N ILE A 51 6.72 1.51 15.02
CA ILE A 51 7.89 0.64 14.92
C ILE A 51 8.13 0.36 13.43
N LEU A 52 9.21 0.89 12.89
CA LEU A 52 9.68 0.67 11.53
C LEU A 52 10.83 -0.34 11.54
N ILE A 53 10.63 -1.49 10.91
CA ILE A 53 11.67 -2.51 10.72
C ILE A 53 12.06 -2.53 9.25
N LEU A 54 13.33 -2.25 8.97
CA LEU A 54 13.88 -2.25 7.62
C LEU A 54 14.79 -3.46 7.40
N SER A 55 14.60 -4.16 6.28
CA SER A 55 15.53 -5.15 5.76
C SER A 55 15.83 -4.82 4.28
N THR A 56 17.08 -4.46 4.00
CA THR A 56 17.51 -4.04 2.67
C THR A 56 18.52 -5.02 2.10
N GLU A 57 18.34 -5.37 0.83
CA GLU A 57 19.39 -6.01 0.03
C GLU A 57 20.22 -4.93 -0.67
N LEU A 58 21.54 -5.02 -0.56
CA LEU A 58 22.46 -4.00 -1.07
C LEU A 58 23.58 -4.65 -1.89
N TYR A 59 23.92 -4.03 -3.03
CA TYR A 59 25.17 -4.29 -3.75
C TYR A 59 25.74 -3.00 -4.34
N ALA A 60 27.01 -3.06 -4.70
CA ALA A 60 27.75 -1.92 -5.23
C ALA A 60 28.58 -2.34 -6.45
N SER A 61 28.81 -1.40 -7.37
CA SER A 61 29.67 -1.65 -8.54
C SER A 61 31.10 -2.06 -8.16
N LYS A 62 31.53 -1.74 -6.93
CA LYS A 62 32.81 -2.14 -6.33
C LYS A 62 32.65 -2.23 -4.81
N ALA A 63 33.39 -3.14 -4.17
CA ALA A 63 33.42 -3.23 -2.72
C ALA A 63 33.79 -1.89 -2.07
N THR A 64 32.94 -1.42 -1.16
CA THR A 64 33.07 -0.13 -0.48
C THR A 64 32.28 -0.11 0.84
N LYS A 65 32.40 0.98 1.59
CA LYS A 65 31.48 1.33 2.68
C LYS A 65 30.46 2.32 2.16
N VAL A 66 29.24 2.25 2.69
CA VAL A 66 28.17 3.20 2.40
C VAL A 66 27.66 3.74 3.73
N LEU A 67 27.56 5.07 3.81
CA LEU A 67 26.82 5.73 4.85
C LEU A 67 25.38 5.92 4.35
N GLN A 68 24.46 5.13 4.88
CA GLN A 68 23.03 5.28 4.62
C GLN A 68 22.43 6.32 5.57
N VAL A 69 21.47 7.09 5.06
CA VAL A 69 20.80 8.17 5.78
C VAL A 69 19.30 7.93 5.78
N LEU A 70 18.68 7.93 6.96
CA LEU A 70 17.24 7.72 7.15
C LEU A 70 16.65 8.90 7.96
N PRO A 71 15.81 9.75 7.36
CA PRO A 71 15.12 10.83 8.08
C PRO A 71 13.91 10.28 8.85
N LEU A 72 13.73 10.75 10.08
CA LEU A 72 12.60 10.40 10.93
C LEU A 72 11.93 11.66 11.52
N PRO A 73 10.60 11.63 11.74
CA PRO A 73 9.85 12.77 12.26
C PRO A 73 10.16 13.06 13.75
N ALA A 74 10.57 12.04 14.51
CA ALA A 74 10.92 12.13 15.92
C ALA A 74 12.19 11.34 16.25
N GLU A 75 12.69 11.52 17.47
CA GLU A 75 13.84 10.78 17.97
C GLU A 75 13.52 9.28 18.11
N PRO A 76 14.25 8.39 17.42
CA PRO A 76 14.01 6.96 17.54
C PRO A 76 14.75 6.33 18.73
N GLU A 77 14.13 5.32 19.31
CA GLU A 77 14.85 4.22 19.94
C GLU A 77 15.27 3.21 18.87
N VAL A 78 16.57 2.90 18.79
CA VAL A 78 17.11 1.97 17.80
C VAL A 78 17.42 0.63 18.44
N LYS A 79 16.86 -0.46 17.89
CA LYS A 79 17.08 -1.83 18.37
C LYS A 79 17.50 -2.75 17.22
N LYS A 80 18.35 -3.72 17.52
CA LYS A 80 18.60 -4.84 16.58
C LYS A 80 17.30 -5.63 16.41
N SER A 81 16.96 -5.95 15.17
CA SER A 81 15.80 -6.78 14.82
C SER A 81 16.24 -8.06 14.11
N SER A 82 15.28 -8.92 13.75
CA SER A 82 15.51 -10.13 12.97
C SER A 82 14.60 -10.16 11.75
N ARG A 83 15.12 -10.70 10.64
CA ARG A 83 14.32 -10.99 9.44
C ARG A 83 13.19 -11.97 9.73
N ASP A 84 13.30 -12.76 10.80
CA ASP A 84 12.21 -13.61 11.25
C ASP A 84 10.93 -12.85 11.55
N VAL A 85 11.00 -11.57 11.90
CA VAL A 85 9.80 -10.74 12.10
C VAL A 85 9.05 -10.56 10.79
N LEU A 86 9.75 -10.16 9.71
CA LEU A 86 9.15 -10.04 8.37
C LEU A 86 8.69 -11.39 7.82
N ARG A 87 9.46 -12.46 8.05
CA ARG A 87 9.10 -13.82 7.65
C ARG A 87 7.79 -14.26 8.30
N ARG A 88 7.66 -14.09 9.62
CA ARG A 88 6.46 -14.46 10.39
C ARG A 88 5.25 -13.61 10.02
N ALA A 89 5.43 -12.32 9.74
CA ALA A 89 4.34 -11.50 9.22
C ALA A 89 3.86 -12.02 7.85
N ASN A 90 4.79 -12.27 6.93
CA ASN A 90 4.49 -12.85 5.61
C ASN A 90 3.71 -14.18 5.68
N GLU A 91 3.98 -15.03 6.68
CA GLU A 91 3.22 -16.28 6.84
C GLU A 91 1.72 -16.05 6.92
N PHE A 92 1.24 -15.03 7.63
CA PHE A 92 -0.19 -14.73 7.73
C PHE A 92 -0.77 -14.27 6.40
N VAL A 93 -0.02 -13.45 5.68
CA VAL A 93 -0.46 -12.90 4.40
C VAL A 93 -0.56 -13.99 3.32
N PHE A 94 0.37 -14.94 3.33
CA PHE A 94 0.39 -16.05 2.38
C PHE A 94 -0.48 -17.23 2.82
N GLN A 95 -0.79 -17.41 4.12
CA GLN A 95 -1.66 -18.49 4.59
C GLN A 95 -3.05 -18.44 3.95
N GLU A 96 -3.62 -17.25 3.77
CA GLU A 96 -4.91 -17.09 3.07
C GLU A 96 -4.80 -17.42 1.57
N VAL A 97 -3.68 -17.08 0.93
CA VAL A 97 -3.40 -17.46 -0.47
C VAL A 97 -3.26 -18.98 -0.61
N PHE A 98 -2.57 -19.65 0.32
CA PHE A 98 -2.46 -21.10 0.34
C PHE A 98 -3.78 -21.81 0.71
N ASN A 99 -4.64 -21.19 1.52
CA ASN A 99 -5.98 -21.68 1.80
C ASN A 99 -6.89 -21.60 0.56
N ASP A 100 -6.79 -20.55 -0.23
CA ASP A 100 -7.50 -20.41 -1.52
C ASP A 100 -6.94 -21.36 -2.62
N LEU A 101 -5.70 -21.84 -2.49
CA LEU A 101 -5.07 -22.82 -3.39
C LEU A 101 -5.30 -24.29 -3.00
N ARG A 102 -5.97 -24.59 -1.88
CA ARG A 102 -6.30 -25.96 -1.45
C ARG A 102 -7.43 -26.55 -2.30
N GLN A 103 -7.10 -26.97 -3.52
CA GLN A 103 -7.84 -28.07 -4.16
C GLN A 103 -7.57 -29.37 -3.39
N PRO A 104 -8.56 -30.29 -3.28
CA PRO A 104 -8.34 -31.59 -2.67
C PRO A 104 -7.51 -32.47 -3.62
N VAL A 105 -6.18 -32.35 -3.54
CA VAL A 105 -5.31 -33.36 -4.12
C VAL A 105 -5.28 -34.55 -3.16
N LEU A 106 -5.71 -35.71 -3.65
CA LEU A 106 -5.59 -37.00 -2.97
C LEU A 106 -4.18 -37.14 -2.41
N ARG A 107 -4.08 -37.19 -1.07
CA ARG A 107 -2.83 -37.41 -0.34
C ARG A 107 -2.21 -38.75 -0.75
N SER A 108 -1.11 -38.71 -1.50
CA SER A 108 -0.10 -39.76 -1.44
C SER A 108 0.71 -39.55 -0.16
N THR A 109 0.79 -40.59 0.66
CA THR A 109 1.57 -40.63 1.89
C THR A 109 3.05 -40.69 1.57
N GLU A 110 3.69 -39.54 1.40
CA GLU A 110 5.12 -39.37 1.63
C GLU A 110 5.32 -38.04 2.38
N THR A 111 5.53 -38.15 3.68
CA THR A 111 6.08 -37.07 4.50
C THR A 111 7.54 -36.89 4.12
N GLU A 112 7.82 -35.94 3.23
CA GLU A 112 9.15 -35.34 3.18
C GLU A 112 9.25 -34.32 4.31
N ALA A 113 10.15 -34.61 5.25
CA ALA A 113 10.65 -33.63 6.21
C ALA A 113 11.21 -32.42 5.42
N PRO A 114 11.14 -31.19 5.98
CA PRO A 114 11.69 -30.01 5.31
C PRO A 114 13.15 -30.25 4.89
N ALA A 115 13.49 -29.84 3.67
CA ALA A 115 14.76 -30.12 3.02
C ALA A 115 16.01 -29.55 3.73
N ALA A 116 15.81 -28.74 4.78
CA ALA A 116 16.85 -28.37 5.73
C ALA A 116 16.23 -27.98 7.08
N GLU A 117 16.86 -28.41 8.17
CA GLU A 117 16.75 -27.80 9.49
C GLU A 117 17.65 -26.55 9.47
N ILE A 118 17.06 -25.35 9.59
CA ILE A 118 17.84 -24.12 9.75
C ILE A 118 18.51 -24.19 11.12
N LYS A 119 19.77 -24.65 11.12
CA LYS A 119 20.64 -24.57 12.28
C LYS A 119 21.23 -23.17 12.29
N GLU A 120 20.60 -22.28 13.05
CA GLU A 120 21.14 -20.99 13.51
C GLU A 120 21.98 -20.21 12.47
N GLU A 121 21.38 -19.24 11.81
CA GLU A 121 22.16 -18.19 11.14
C GLU A 121 22.30 -17.00 12.10
N ILE A 122 23.29 -17.09 12.99
CA ILE A 122 23.77 -15.96 13.76
C ILE A 122 24.88 -15.29 12.95
N VAL A 123 24.65 -14.06 12.53
CA VAL A 123 25.72 -13.06 12.39
C VAL A 123 25.36 -11.87 13.28
N ILE A 124 26.41 -11.30 13.89
CA ILE A 124 26.36 -10.30 14.95
C ILE A 124 26.92 -8.99 14.37
N GLY A 125 26.06 -7.98 14.22
CA GLY A 125 26.35 -6.56 14.43
C GLY A 125 27.48 -5.97 13.59
N SER A 126 27.20 -5.66 12.32
CA SER A 126 28.06 -4.83 11.44
C SER A 126 27.56 -3.40 11.25
N HIS A 127 26.38 -3.06 11.76
CA HIS A 127 25.81 -1.71 11.67
C HIS A 127 26.46 -0.77 12.67
N ASP A 128 27.02 0.34 12.17
CA ASP A 128 27.44 1.48 12.99
C ASP A 128 26.37 2.56 12.88
N ILE A 129 25.40 2.52 13.80
CA ILE A 129 24.24 3.40 13.79
C ILE A 129 24.46 4.60 14.70
N THR A 130 24.29 5.81 14.14
CA THR A 130 24.30 7.06 14.88
C THR A 130 23.04 7.85 14.61
N VAL A 131 22.35 8.29 15.65
CA VAL A 131 21.18 9.18 15.55
C VAL A 131 21.64 10.61 15.78
N VAL A 132 21.33 11.51 14.84
CA VAL A 132 21.75 12.91 14.90
C VAL A 132 20.54 13.82 14.72
N LYS A 133 20.41 14.80 15.60
CA LYS A 133 19.49 15.91 15.40
C LYS A 133 20.16 16.98 14.52
N VAL A 134 19.71 17.09 13.28
CA VAL A 134 20.20 18.05 12.31
C VAL A 134 19.35 19.32 12.36
N LEU A 135 20.00 20.45 12.60
CA LEU A 135 19.32 21.75 12.76
C LEU A 135 19.23 22.56 11.45
N ASN A 136 20.13 22.31 10.51
CA ASN A 136 20.16 22.94 9.19
C ASN A 136 21.08 22.16 8.23
N GLN A 137 20.98 22.47 6.94
CA GLN A 137 21.75 21.81 5.89
C GLN A 137 23.26 21.98 6.05
N ASN A 138 23.75 23.13 6.52
CA ASN A 138 25.20 23.33 6.70
C ASN A 138 25.75 22.42 7.79
N TYR A 139 25.02 22.26 8.90
CA TYR A 139 25.38 21.35 9.98
C TYR A 139 25.38 19.88 9.51
N PHE A 140 24.42 19.48 8.69
CA PHE A 140 24.42 18.16 8.06
C PHE A 140 25.69 17.93 7.24
N VAL A 141 26.02 18.87 6.35
CA VAL A 141 27.20 18.74 5.47
C VAL A 141 28.49 18.69 6.29
N SER A 142 28.65 19.55 7.30
CA SER A 142 29.84 19.52 8.16
C SER A 142 29.93 18.21 8.93
N TRP A 143 28.83 17.77 9.56
CA TRP A 143 28.82 16.55 10.36
C TRP A 143 29.15 15.31 9.54
N VAL A 144 28.54 15.16 8.35
CA VAL A 144 28.81 14.03 7.45
C VAL A 144 30.27 14.04 6.98
N ASN A 145 30.82 15.20 6.63
CA ASN A 145 32.22 15.29 6.21
C ASN A 145 33.16 14.91 7.36
N ASP A 146 32.93 15.41 8.58
CA ASP A 146 33.74 15.10 9.75
C ASP A 146 33.66 13.59 10.09
N TYR A 147 32.46 13.02 10.06
CA TYR A 147 32.22 11.59 10.29
C TYR A 147 32.96 10.72 9.26
N LEU A 148 32.84 11.04 7.97
CA LEU A 148 33.50 10.28 6.90
C LEU A 148 35.03 10.40 6.98
N GLN A 149 35.56 11.59 7.33
CA GLN A 149 37.00 11.79 7.57
C GLN A 149 37.52 10.97 8.75
N GLU A 150 36.79 10.94 9.86
CA GLU A 150 37.13 10.12 11.03
C GLU A 150 37.17 8.62 10.65
N LYS A 151 36.27 8.18 9.78
CA LYS A 151 36.21 6.80 9.28
C LYS A 151 37.19 6.50 8.13
N GLY A 152 38.07 7.45 7.80
CA GLY A 152 39.21 7.26 6.89
C GLY A 152 38.99 7.70 5.44
N GLU A 153 37.86 8.34 5.12
CA GLU A 153 37.59 8.88 3.79
C GLU A 153 38.19 10.29 3.63
N GLN A 154 38.98 10.49 2.58
CA GLN A 154 39.76 11.72 2.41
C GLN A 154 38.97 12.82 1.71
N ASN A 155 38.05 12.48 0.79
CA ASN A 155 37.28 13.45 0.00
C ASN A 155 35.82 13.01 -0.21
N PRO A 156 35.00 12.96 0.85
CA PRO A 156 33.60 12.56 0.70
C PRO A 156 32.82 13.58 -0.15
N VAL A 157 32.11 13.09 -1.16
CA VAL A 157 31.23 13.92 -2.00
C VAL A 157 29.78 13.55 -1.71
N ILE A 158 29.11 14.41 -0.95
CA ILE A 158 27.67 14.29 -0.70
C ILE A 158 26.92 14.72 -1.97
N PRO A 159 26.08 13.87 -2.58
CA PRO A 159 25.32 14.20 -3.77
C PRO A 159 24.46 15.46 -3.58
N ARG A 160 24.37 16.30 -4.63
CA ARG A 160 23.57 17.54 -4.57
C ARG A 160 22.09 17.25 -4.32
N GLU A 161 21.55 16.22 -4.95
CA GLU A 161 20.15 15.81 -4.75
C GLU A 161 19.90 15.42 -3.29
N LEU A 162 20.79 14.61 -2.69
CA LEU A 162 20.69 14.28 -1.27
C LEU A 162 20.70 15.53 -0.39
N LYS A 163 21.59 16.50 -0.62
CA LYS A 163 21.58 17.77 0.13
C LYS A 163 20.24 18.50 0.03
N ASN A 164 19.66 18.56 -1.16
CA ASN A 164 18.35 19.21 -1.38
C ASN A 164 17.25 18.47 -0.61
N THR A 165 17.19 17.14 -0.73
CA THR A 165 16.22 16.30 -0.04
C THR A 165 16.33 16.43 1.48
N ILE A 166 17.55 16.42 2.04
CA ILE A 166 17.77 16.67 3.48
C ILE A 166 17.21 18.03 3.91
N ASN A 167 17.42 19.08 3.10
CA ASN A 167 16.87 20.39 3.40
C ASN A 167 15.33 20.40 3.36
N ASN A 168 14.71 19.63 2.46
CA ASN A 168 13.24 19.47 2.43
C ASN A 168 12.73 18.80 3.71
N TYR A 169 13.38 17.75 4.20
CA TYR A 169 13.04 17.11 5.46
C TYR A 169 13.14 18.07 6.65
N ILE A 170 14.24 18.81 6.75
CA ILE A 170 14.44 19.81 7.82
C ILE A 170 13.33 20.89 7.79
N ASN A 171 12.98 21.39 6.60
CA ASN A 171 11.91 22.39 6.44
C ASN A 171 10.52 21.85 6.83
N ARG A 172 10.30 20.53 6.74
CA ARG A 172 9.10 19.84 7.21
C ARG A 172 9.15 19.48 8.70
N GLY A 173 10.25 19.80 9.39
CA GLY A 173 10.44 19.54 10.82
C GLY A 173 11.07 18.18 11.14
N TYR A 174 11.47 17.41 10.13
CA TYR A 174 12.04 16.08 10.30
C TYR A 174 13.53 16.25 10.55
N ASN A 175 13.86 16.47 11.82
CA ASN A 175 15.18 16.90 12.24
C ASN A 175 16.04 15.74 12.76
N TYR A 176 15.51 14.52 12.86
CA TYR A 176 16.24 13.36 13.34
C TYR A 176 16.68 12.51 12.15
N PHE A 177 17.99 12.31 12.01
CA PHE A 177 18.58 11.53 10.94
C PHE A 177 19.36 10.37 11.54
N VAL A 178 19.02 9.17 11.12
CA VAL A 178 19.77 7.97 11.43
C VAL A 178 20.81 7.77 10.34
N PHE A 179 22.05 7.64 10.76
CA PHE A 179 23.18 7.30 9.91
C PHE A 179 23.59 5.87 10.20
N ASP A 180 23.72 5.05 9.16
CA ASP A 180 24.08 3.64 9.26
C ASP A 180 25.22 3.33 8.30
N THR A 181 26.38 2.96 8.84
CA THR A 181 27.51 2.55 8.00
C THR A 181 27.47 1.05 7.76
N VAL A 182 27.42 0.66 6.48
CA VAL A 182 27.39 -0.73 6.04
C VAL A 182 28.50 -1.03 5.03
N GLU A 183 29.00 -2.27 5.03
CA GLU A 183 29.95 -2.77 4.04
C GLU A 183 29.20 -3.45 2.89
N VAL A 184 29.44 -3.00 1.66
CA VAL A 184 28.75 -3.49 0.46
C VAL A 184 29.75 -3.97 -0.58
N GLY A 185 29.37 -4.99 -1.34
CA GLY A 185 30.18 -5.60 -2.38
C GLY A 185 29.43 -5.76 -3.71
N PRO A 186 30.10 -6.26 -4.76
CA PRO A 186 29.43 -6.59 -6.03
C PRO A 186 28.41 -7.72 -5.91
N ASP A 187 28.61 -8.63 -4.94
CA ASP A 187 27.66 -9.68 -4.64
C ASP A 187 26.56 -9.11 -3.73
N PRO A 188 25.27 -9.25 -4.11
CA PRO A 188 24.15 -8.86 -3.26
C PRO A 188 24.24 -9.50 -1.88
N LYS A 189 24.15 -8.64 -0.86
CA LYS A 189 24.09 -9.06 0.54
C LYS A 189 22.87 -8.45 1.19
N ILE A 190 22.16 -9.30 1.90
CA ILE A 190 21.04 -8.88 2.74
C ILE A 190 21.62 -8.43 4.07
N ASN A 191 21.34 -7.19 4.46
CA ASN A 191 21.78 -6.63 5.73
C ASN A 191 20.91 -7.09 6.89
N GLU A 192 21.41 -6.96 8.12
CA GLU A 192 20.63 -7.27 9.32
C GLU A 192 19.42 -6.32 9.41
N ALA A 193 18.31 -6.83 9.95
CA ALA A 193 17.12 -6.00 10.15
C ALA A 193 17.34 -5.03 11.32
N VAL A 194 17.02 -3.76 11.11
CA VAL A 194 17.08 -2.72 12.16
C VAL A 194 15.67 -2.25 12.48
N SER A 195 15.37 -2.10 13.76
CA SER A 195 14.10 -1.57 14.26
C SER A 195 14.29 -0.14 14.77
N TYR A 196 13.40 0.75 14.35
CA TYR A 196 13.29 2.14 14.77
C TYR A 196 11.92 2.35 15.41
N GLN A 197 11.89 2.73 16.68
CA GLN A 197 10.65 3.01 17.41
C GLN A 197 10.59 4.50 17.73
N PHE A 198 9.56 5.21 17.27
CA PHE A 198 9.44 6.66 17.44
C PHE A 198 7.98 7.12 17.50
N LYS A 199 7.77 8.31 18.07
CA LYS A 199 6.44 8.95 18.13
C LYS A 199 6.08 9.58 16.79
N THR A 200 4.84 9.36 16.35
CA THR A 200 4.29 9.94 15.12
C THR A 200 2.75 9.83 15.12
N ASP A 201 2.09 10.92 14.73
CA ASP A 201 0.64 11.00 14.61
C ASP A 201 0.17 10.53 13.21
N GLU A 202 1.09 10.11 12.35
CA GLU A 202 0.86 9.59 11.01
C GLU A 202 1.70 8.31 10.81
N LEU A 203 1.14 7.31 10.11
CA LEU A 203 1.93 6.22 9.55
C LEU A 203 2.94 6.80 8.56
N TYR A 204 4.21 6.45 8.72
CA TYR A 204 5.32 7.07 8.01
C TYR A 204 6.20 6.05 7.26
N TYR A 205 6.55 6.37 6.01
CA TYR A 205 7.63 5.67 5.31
C TYR A 205 8.43 6.65 4.44
N PRO A 206 9.77 6.76 4.62
CA PRO A 206 10.59 7.77 3.95
C PRO A 206 10.89 7.44 2.49
N LEU A 207 9.98 7.78 1.58
CA LEU A 207 10.18 7.58 0.15
C LEU A 207 10.91 8.75 -0.52
N GLU A 208 10.86 9.97 0.00
CA GLU A 208 11.53 11.10 -0.66
C GLU A 208 13.06 10.98 -0.62
N ILE A 209 13.62 10.38 0.44
CA ILE A 209 15.08 10.21 0.61
C ILE A 209 15.72 9.41 -0.52
N THR A 210 14.94 8.54 -1.14
CA THR A 210 15.31 7.59 -2.20
C THR A 210 15.62 8.24 -3.53
N LYS A 211 15.14 9.48 -3.70
CA LYS A 211 15.38 10.30 -4.88
C LYS A 211 16.86 10.63 -5.11
N SER A 212 17.72 10.42 -4.11
CA SER A 212 19.16 10.51 -4.29
C SER A 212 19.73 9.43 -5.21
N ASP A 213 19.00 8.35 -5.43
CA ASP A 213 19.39 7.19 -6.20
C ASP A 213 18.62 7.12 -7.55
N ARG A 214 18.80 6.06 -8.34
CA ARG A 214 18.29 6.03 -9.74
C ARG A 214 17.74 4.69 -10.18
N GLY A 215 16.50 4.67 -10.67
CA GLY A 215 15.93 3.50 -11.35
C GLY A 215 14.50 3.26 -10.93
N ILE A 216 13.93 2.18 -11.44
CA ILE A 216 12.59 1.74 -11.02
C ILE A 216 12.74 0.96 -9.73
N SER A 217 11.96 1.34 -8.72
CA SER A 217 11.86 0.64 -7.44
C SER A 217 10.48 0.02 -7.23
N GLU A 218 10.47 -1.06 -6.46
CA GLU A 218 9.30 -1.74 -5.92
C GLU A 218 9.53 -1.88 -4.41
N ILE A 219 8.75 -1.12 -3.64
CA ILE A 219 8.79 -1.11 -2.18
C ILE A 219 7.67 -2.03 -1.69
N SER A 220 8.03 -3.06 -0.91
CA SER A 220 7.08 -3.98 -0.29
C SER A 220 6.91 -3.64 1.20
N LEU A 221 5.69 -3.29 1.60
CA LEU A 221 5.35 -2.86 2.95
C LEU A 221 4.36 -3.83 3.58
N LEU A 222 4.76 -4.42 4.70
CA LEU A 222 3.86 -5.08 5.63
C LEU A 222 3.47 -4.10 6.72
N ILE A 223 2.18 -3.84 6.89
CA ILE A 223 1.70 -2.81 7.83
C ILE A 223 0.78 -3.45 8.85
N LEU A 224 1.14 -3.36 10.13
CA LEU A 224 0.27 -3.70 11.26
C LEU A 224 -0.32 -2.43 11.85
N THR A 225 -1.64 -2.35 11.95
CA THR A 225 -2.31 -1.22 12.60
C THR A 225 -3.69 -1.58 13.13
N ASP A 226 -4.09 -0.98 14.25
CA ASP A 226 -5.47 -0.98 14.77
C ASP A 226 -6.24 0.29 14.36
N GLN A 227 -5.63 1.15 13.53
CA GLN A 227 -6.20 2.42 13.09
C GLN A 227 -6.90 2.31 11.72
N ASN A 228 -7.83 3.23 11.48
CA ASN A 228 -8.37 3.42 10.13
C ASN A 228 -7.39 4.31 9.34
N LEU A 229 -6.96 3.84 8.16
CA LEU A 229 -6.06 4.58 7.28
C LEU A 229 -6.86 5.44 6.31
N VAL A 230 -6.84 6.76 6.51
CA VAL A 230 -7.84 7.67 5.95
C VAL A 230 -7.23 8.74 5.04
N ASN A 231 -6.37 9.58 5.60
CA ASN A 231 -5.86 10.75 4.89
C ASN A 231 -4.45 10.45 4.38
N TYR A 232 -4.32 10.32 3.06
CA TYR A 232 -3.04 10.07 2.39
C TYR A 232 -2.41 11.42 2.03
N ASN A 233 -1.61 11.97 2.94
CA ASN A 233 -1.06 13.33 2.88
C ASN A 233 0.23 13.43 2.04
N GLY A 234 0.79 12.29 1.65
CA GLY A 234 1.94 12.17 0.75
C GLY A 234 1.62 11.34 -0.48
N ILE A 235 2.21 10.14 -0.60
CA ILE A 235 1.87 9.21 -1.69
C ILE A 235 0.36 8.93 -1.73
N SER A 236 -0.24 9.14 -2.89
CA SER A 236 -1.68 8.95 -3.05
C SER A 236 -2.05 7.47 -2.97
N LYS A 237 -3.23 7.17 -2.41
CA LYS A 237 -3.76 5.80 -2.32
C LYS A 237 -3.76 5.05 -3.67
N ASN A 238 -3.95 5.76 -4.77
CA ASN A 238 -4.00 5.18 -6.12
C ASN A 238 -2.64 4.66 -6.61
N GLN A 239 -1.55 5.08 -5.99
CA GLN A 239 -0.19 4.59 -6.26
C GLN A 239 0.18 3.38 -5.40
N ILE A 240 -0.69 2.99 -4.47
CA ILE A 240 -0.49 1.87 -3.55
C ILE A 240 -1.30 0.68 -4.06
N THR A 241 -0.62 -0.44 -4.29
CA THR A 241 -1.25 -1.70 -4.66
C THR A 241 -1.38 -2.60 -3.45
N GLU A 242 -2.60 -2.97 -3.08
CA GLU A 242 -2.84 -3.99 -2.05
C GLU A 242 -2.68 -5.38 -2.70
N MET A 243 -1.61 -6.10 -2.35
CA MET A 243 -1.24 -7.37 -2.97
C MET A 243 -2.12 -8.54 -2.51
N THR A 244 -2.63 -8.45 -1.28
CA THR A 244 -3.53 -9.40 -0.65
C THR A 244 -4.52 -8.65 0.21
N PRO A 245 -5.75 -9.15 0.41
CA PRO A 245 -6.68 -8.57 1.38
C PRO A 245 -6.04 -8.46 2.76
N ALA A 246 -6.40 -7.39 3.48
CA ALA A 246 -6.06 -7.23 4.90
C ALA A 246 -6.41 -8.50 5.72
N VAL A 247 -5.47 -8.91 6.58
CA VAL A 247 -5.65 -10.05 7.49
C VAL A 247 -5.84 -9.51 8.91
N ASN A 248 -6.91 -9.91 9.58
CA ASN A 248 -7.12 -9.57 10.99
C ASN A 248 -6.29 -10.52 11.86
N LEU A 249 -5.54 -9.96 12.80
CA LEU A 249 -4.67 -10.68 13.72
C LEU A 249 -5.17 -10.53 15.15
N THR A 250 -5.15 -11.64 15.88
CA THR A 250 -5.23 -11.61 17.34
C THR A 250 -3.93 -11.06 17.93
N TYR A 251 -3.97 -10.71 19.22
CA TYR A 251 -2.75 -10.38 19.95
C TYR A 251 -1.74 -11.53 19.92
N GLY A 252 -2.19 -12.77 20.11
CA GLY A 252 -1.30 -13.94 20.11
C GLY A 252 -0.56 -14.12 18.78
N GLU A 253 -1.24 -13.85 17.67
CA GLU A 253 -0.65 -13.88 16.33
C GLU A 253 0.30 -12.70 16.10
N SER A 254 -0.05 -11.51 16.59
CA SER A 254 0.85 -10.34 16.58
C SER A 254 2.11 -10.57 17.42
N ALA A 255 1.97 -11.21 18.59
CA ALA A 255 3.07 -11.57 19.48
C ALA A 255 3.94 -12.68 18.88
N TYR A 256 3.35 -13.58 18.09
CA TYR A 256 4.10 -14.53 17.28
C TYR A 256 5.00 -13.80 16.28
N ILE A 257 4.53 -12.73 15.61
CA ILE A 257 5.36 -11.90 14.72
C ILE A 257 6.49 -11.22 15.51
N SER A 258 6.14 -10.45 16.54
CA SER A 258 7.09 -9.89 17.52
C SER A 258 6.34 -9.44 18.76
N THR A 259 6.86 -9.76 19.96
CA THR A 259 6.29 -9.28 21.21
C THR A 259 6.32 -7.75 21.30
N SER A 260 7.40 -7.10 20.84
CA SER A 260 7.49 -5.63 20.85
C SER A 260 6.43 -4.95 19.97
N ILE A 261 6.03 -5.62 18.87
CA ILE A 261 4.96 -5.13 17.99
C ILE A 261 3.61 -5.35 18.67
N ALA A 262 3.40 -6.52 19.28
CA ALA A 262 2.15 -6.80 19.97
C ALA A 262 1.92 -5.85 21.15
N ASP A 263 2.97 -5.58 21.93
CA ASP A 263 2.97 -4.66 23.07
C ASP A 263 2.61 -3.23 22.64
N LEU A 264 2.93 -2.82 21.40
CA LEU A 264 2.55 -1.50 20.86
C LEU A 264 1.03 -1.28 20.83
N PHE A 265 0.25 -2.36 20.66
CA PHE A 265 -1.19 -2.29 20.54
C PHE A 265 -1.91 -2.48 21.88
N ILE A 266 -1.19 -2.71 22.98
CA ILE A 266 -1.79 -2.99 24.29
C ILE A 266 -1.34 -1.97 25.32
N ASP A 267 -2.32 -1.25 25.86
CA ASP A 267 -2.09 -0.35 27.00
C ASP A 267 -2.28 -1.06 28.35
N ASP A 268 -3.09 -2.12 28.38
CA ASP A 268 -3.42 -2.89 29.59
C ASP A 268 -3.64 -4.38 29.26
N ILE A 269 -3.03 -5.26 30.04
CA ILE A 269 -3.21 -6.73 29.98
C ILE A 269 -4.68 -7.14 30.05
N ASP A 270 -5.54 -6.37 30.72
CA ASP A 270 -6.97 -6.68 30.76
C ASP A 270 -7.67 -6.52 29.38
N GLN A 271 -7.07 -5.80 28.43
CA GLN A 271 -7.54 -5.73 27.04
C GLN A 271 -7.36 -7.07 26.29
N LEU A 272 -6.39 -7.90 26.70
CA LEU A 272 -6.19 -9.26 26.15
C LEU A 272 -7.40 -10.17 26.35
N LYS A 273 -8.19 -9.93 27.41
CA LYS A 273 -9.35 -10.74 27.75
C LYS A 273 -10.59 -10.36 26.95
N GLN A 274 -10.59 -9.18 26.33
CA GLN A 274 -11.76 -8.63 25.65
C GLN A 274 -11.70 -8.81 24.12
N GLU A 275 -10.57 -9.26 23.55
CA GLU A 275 -10.36 -9.39 22.09
C GLU A 275 -10.79 -8.12 21.32
N THR A 276 -10.66 -6.95 21.94
CA THR A 276 -11.34 -5.72 21.50
C THR A 276 -10.62 -4.94 20.40
N LYS A 277 -9.34 -5.22 20.15
CA LYS A 277 -8.57 -4.49 19.12
C LYS A 277 -8.41 -5.33 17.86
N ASP A 278 -8.95 -4.79 16.77
CA ASP A 278 -8.88 -5.35 15.42
C ASP A 278 -7.53 -4.95 14.77
N ILE A 279 -6.45 -5.65 15.14
CA ILE A 279 -5.13 -5.44 14.53
C ILE A 279 -5.17 -5.99 13.10
N LYS A 280 -4.91 -5.14 12.12
CA LYS A 280 -4.92 -5.52 10.70
C LYS A 280 -3.50 -5.59 10.18
N LEU A 281 -3.18 -6.65 9.46
CA LEU A 281 -1.98 -6.80 8.65
C LEU A 281 -2.32 -6.51 7.19
N LEU A 282 -1.74 -5.44 6.65
CA LEU A 282 -1.86 -5.02 5.25
C LEU A 282 -0.59 -5.39 4.48
N ASN A 283 -0.73 -5.67 3.19
CA ASN A 283 0.37 -5.98 2.29
C ASN A 283 0.33 -5.05 1.08
N TRP A 284 1.17 -4.01 1.13
CA TRP A 284 1.18 -2.92 0.17
C TRP A 284 2.44 -2.96 -0.68
N VAL A 285 2.28 -2.65 -1.96
CA VAL A 285 3.38 -2.44 -2.89
C VAL A 285 3.27 -1.07 -3.53
N ILE A 286 4.38 -0.34 -3.54
CA ILE A 286 4.53 0.95 -4.23
C ILE A 286 5.61 0.78 -5.29
N LYS A 287 5.27 1.09 -6.55
CA LYS A 287 6.18 0.90 -7.68
C LYS A 287 6.24 2.14 -8.54
N ASP A 288 7.42 2.76 -8.65
CA ASP A 288 7.65 3.93 -9.50
C ASP A 288 9.15 4.08 -9.81
N ASP A 289 9.51 5.03 -10.66
CA ASP A 289 10.88 5.52 -10.76
C ASP A 289 11.23 6.29 -9.48
N LEU A 290 12.40 6.02 -8.89
CA LEU A 290 12.90 6.68 -7.68
C LEU A 290 12.89 8.22 -7.81
N ALA A 291 13.11 8.74 -9.01
CA ALA A 291 13.07 10.18 -9.26
C ALA A 291 11.67 10.80 -9.05
N ASN A 292 10.61 9.98 -9.06
CA ASN A 292 9.22 10.41 -8.90
C ASN A 292 8.76 10.45 -7.44
N PHE A 293 9.49 9.84 -6.51
CA PHE A 293 9.19 9.93 -5.08
C PHE A 293 9.55 11.32 -4.53
N ASN A 294 8.62 12.26 -4.71
CA ASN A 294 8.75 13.64 -4.22
C ASN A 294 8.08 13.87 -2.85
N GLN A 295 7.48 12.83 -2.30
CA GLN A 295 6.77 12.83 -1.03
C GLN A 295 6.91 11.46 -0.37
N ASP A 296 6.83 11.44 0.94
CA ASP A 296 6.86 10.22 1.76
C ASP A 296 5.47 9.55 1.79
N LEU A 297 5.41 8.31 2.28
CA LEU A 297 4.12 7.75 2.69
C LEU A 297 3.75 8.40 4.01
N LEU A 298 2.61 9.09 4.03
CA LEU A 298 2.04 9.74 5.20
C LEU A 298 0.55 9.42 5.23
N VAL A 299 0.14 8.65 6.23
CA VAL A 299 -1.27 8.24 6.36
C VAL A 299 -1.75 8.41 7.79
N ASP A 300 -2.80 9.20 7.99
CA ASP A 300 -3.39 9.44 9.30
C ASP A 300 -4.80 8.86 9.46
N GLN A 301 -5.27 8.82 10.71
CA GLN A 301 -6.55 8.30 11.19
C GLN A 301 -7.60 9.40 11.45
N ASN A 302 -7.28 10.66 11.22
CA ASN A 302 -8.10 11.79 11.62
C ASN A 302 -9.38 11.90 10.76
N LEU A 303 -10.51 11.59 11.37
CA LEU A 303 -11.82 11.67 10.72
C LEU A 303 -12.38 13.08 10.63
N GLY A 304 -11.76 14.08 11.27
CA GLY A 304 -12.28 15.43 11.41
C GLY A 304 -12.76 16.03 10.08
N ALA A 305 -11.89 16.03 9.07
CA ALA A 305 -12.21 16.52 7.73
C ALA A 305 -13.29 15.67 7.03
N LEU A 306 -13.28 14.35 7.20
CA LEU A 306 -14.29 13.47 6.58
C LEU A 306 -15.68 13.65 7.19
N LEU A 307 -15.76 13.99 8.48
CA LEU A 307 -17.01 14.19 9.22
C LEU A 307 -17.73 15.48 8.83
N GLU A 308 -17.02 16.45 8.23
CA GLU A 308 -17.61 17.71 7.75
C GLU A 308 -18.66 17.46 6.66
N ASN A 309 -18.40 16.49 5.77
CA ASN A 309 -19.28 16.12 4.67
C ASN A 309 -19.84 14.71 4.87
N LYS A 310 -20.81 14.55 5.77
CA LYS A 310 -21.49 13.27 6.02
C LYS A 310 -22.96 13.25 5.59
N ILE A 311 -23.47 12.08 5.23
CA ILE A 311 -24.88 11.83 4.94
C ILE A 311 -25.31 10.45 5.44
N VAL A 312 -26.54 10.34 5.94
CA VAL A 312 -27.17 9.04 6.21
C VAL A 312 -28.06 8.67 5.04
N TYR A 313 -27.76 7.54 4.39
CA TYR A 313 -28.52 7.03 3.25
C TYR A 313 -28.82 5.54 3.47
N GLN A 314 -30.11 5.18 3.39
CA GLN A 314 -30.61 3.81 3.66
C GLN A 314 -30.10 3.19 4.99
N GLY A 315 -29.93 4.01 6.03
CA GLY A 315 -29.45 3.56 7.34
C GLY A 315 -27.93 3.45 7.46
N THR A 316 -27.18 3.65 6.37
CA THR A 316 -25.72 3.70 6.37
C THR A 316 -25.24 5.14 6.43
N THR A 317 -24.25 5.42 7.28
CA THR A 317 -23.57 6.72 7.31
C THR A 317 -22.44 6.70 6.31
N TYR A 318 -22.44 7.65 5.38
CA TYR A 318 -21.36 7.88 4.42
C TYR A 318 -20.62 9.16 4.80
N LEU A 319 -19.30 9.05 4.93
CA LEU A 319 -18.39 10.16 5.18
C LEU A 319 -17.76 10.66 3.88
N ASP A 320 -17.34 11.91 3.88
CA ASP A 320 -16.79 12.63 2.73
C ASP A 320 -17.55 12.34 1.43
N TYR A 321 -18.87 12.51 1.47
CA TYR A 321 -19.70 12.21 0.32
C TYR A 321 -19.54 13.30 -0.75
N ARG A 322 -19.31 12.88 -2.01
CA ARG A 322 -19.03 13.76 -3.14
C ARG A 322 -19.90 13.38 -4.32
N VAL A 323 -20.36 14.38 -5.07
CA VAL A 323 -21.09 14.15 -6.33
C VAL A 323 -20.14 13.60 -7.39
N ASP A 324 -20.62 12.65 -8.20
CA ASP A 324 -19.90 12.17 -9.37
C ASP A 324 -19.84 13.29 -10.43
N GLN A 325 -18.65 13.83 -10.68
CA GLN A 325 -18.45 15.00 -11.55
C GLN A 325 -18.60 14.65 -13.04
N ASP A 326 -18.44 13.38 -13.40
CA ASP A 326 -18.51 12.92 -14.78
C ASP A 326 -19.95 12.60 -15.23
N TYR A 327 -20.91 12.79 -14.33
CA TYR A 327 -22.33 12.54 -14.57
C TYR A 327 -23.05 13.81 -15.10
N PRO A 328 -23.91 13.71 -16.14
CA PRO A 328 -24.29 12.52 -16.89
C PRO A 328 -23.18 11.96 -17.78
N TYR A 329 -23.07 10.63 -17.84
CA TYR A 329 -21.95 9.97 -18.52
C TYR A 329 -22.05 10.08 -20.04
N GLN A 330 -20.93 10.38 -20.69
CA GLN A 330 -20.84 10.43 -22.15
C GLN A 330 -20.81 9.00 -22.73
N SER A 331 -21.42 8.80 -23.89
CA SER A 331 -21.38 7.52 -24.61
C SER A 331 -21.20 7.73 -26.11
N LYS A 332 -20.43 6.84 -26.73
CA LYS A 332 -20.30 6.76 -28.20
C LYS A 332 -21.50 6.05 -28.85
N LYS A 333 -22.30 5.33 -28.08
CA LYS A 333 -23.49 4.63 -28.56
C LYS A 333 -24.68 5.60 -28.63
N ALA A 334 -25.61 5.33 -29.54
CA ALA A 334 -26.83 6.11 -29.64
C ALA A 334 -27.63 6.02 -28.33
N ILE A 335 -27.95 7.17 -27.75
CA ILE A 335 -28.70 7.27 -26.51
C ILE A 335 -30.20 7.22 -26.82
N GLU A 336 -30.90 6.35 -26.10
CA GLU A 336 -32.36 6.29 -26.05
C GLU A 336 -32.87 6.58 -24.63
N THR A 337 -34.18 6.77 -24.51
CA THR A 337 -34.84 7.04 -23.23
C THR A 337 -35.88 5.96 -22.93
N ILE A 338 -35.82 5.41 -21.72
CA ILE A 338 -36.85 4.52 -21.17
C ILE A 338 -37.50 5.18 -19.97
N GLU A 339 -38.79 4.93 -19.79
CA GLU A 339 -39.56 5.43 -18.66
C GLU A 339 -40.44 4.30 -18.11
N GLY A 340 -40.45 4.13 -16.80
CA GLY A 340 -41.25 3.10 -16.15
C GLY A 340 -40.97 3.00 -14.66
N LYS A 341 -41.69 2.09 -14.00
CA LYS A 341 -41.53 1.79 -12.59
C LYS A 341 -40.22 1.02 -12.37
N VAL A 342 -39.47 1.39 -11.32
CA VAL A 342 -38.28 0.65 -10.89
C VAL A 342 -38.71 -0.60 -10.14
N GLU A 343 -38.17 -1.73 -10.56
CA GLU A 343 -38.37 -3.05 -9.95
C GLU A 343 -37.02 -3.69 -9.67
N MET A 344 -36.87 -4.39 -8.54
CA MET A 344 -35.64 -5.12 -8.25
C MET A 344 -35.65 -6.47 -8.95
N ARG A 345 -34.64 -6.73 -9.80
CA ARG A 345 -34.37 -8.07 -10.33
C ARG A 345 -33.29 -8.74 -9.50
N MET A 346 -33.43 -10.05 -9.35
CA MET A 346 -32.47 -10.90 -8.66
C MET A 346 -31.94 -12.03 -9.56
N GLY A 347 -30.71 -12.46 -9.25
CA GLY A 347 -30.06 -13.61 -9.84
C GLY A 347 -30.63 -14.95 -9.38
N SER A 348 -29.95 -16.04 -9.75
CA SER A 348 -30.34 -17.37 -9.31
C SER A 348 -29.93 -17.61 -7.84
N ARG A 349 -30.42 -18.69 -7.23
CA ARG A 349 -29.96 -19.10 -5.89
C ARG A 349 -28.47 -19.49 -5.87
N MET A 350 -27.95 -19.95 -7.00
CA MET A 350 -26.54 -20.33 -7.16
C MET A 350 -25.64 -19.11 -7.35
N TYR A 351 -26.12 -18.10 -8.08
CA TYR A 351 -25.39 -16.86 -8.32
C TYR A 351 -26.29 -15.66 -7.96
N PRO A 352 -26.43 -15.34 -6.66
CA PRO A 352 -27.31 -14.29 -6.20
C PRO A 352 -26.72 -12.91 -6.50
N TRP A 353 -27.43 -12.14 -7.31
CA TRP A 353 -27.19 -10.71 -7.50
C TRP A 353 -28.52 -9.97 -7.37
N MET A 354 -28.47 -8.65 -7.14
CA MET A 354 -29.67 -7.83 -7.07
C MET A 354 -29.40 -6.47 -7.71
N ALA A 355 -30.30 -6.02 -8.59
CA ALA A 355 -30.16 -4.75 -9.28
C ALA A 355 -31.53 -4.16 -9.68
N PRO A 356 -31.66 -2.82 -9.76
CA PRO A 356 -32.85 -2.19 -10.26
C PRO A 356 -33.02 -2.48 -11.75
N SER A 357 -34.27 -2.53 -12.17
CA SER A 357 -34.68 -2.74 -13.54
C SER A 357 -35.85 -1.85 -13.89
N VAL A 358 -35.95 -1.46 -15.16
CA VAL A 358 -37.07 -0.67 -15.69
C VAL A 358 -37.54 -1.32 -16.98
N LYS A 359 -38.85 -1.62 -17.07
CA LYS A 359 -39.45 -2.33 -18.21
C LYS A 359 -38.73 -3.66 -18.53
N GLY A 360 -38.33 -4.39 -17.48
CA GLY A 360 -37.62 -5.66 -17.60
C GLY A 360 -36.11 -5.53 -17.88
N HIS A 361 -35.60 -4.33 -18.14
CA HIS A 361 -34.18 -4.12 -18.39
C HIS A 361 -33.38 -3.89 -17.12
N VAL A 362 -32.40 -4.76 -16.85
CA VAL A 362 -31.49 -4.61 -15.71
C VAL A 362 -30.58 -3.41 -15.96
N LEU A 363 -30.48 -2.53 -14.97
CA LEU A 363 -29.72 -1.30 -15.08
C LEU A 363 -28.24 -1.53 -14.74
N PHE A 364 -27.37 -1.06 -15.63
CA PHE A 364 -25.92 -1.05 -15.46
C PHE A 364 -25.42 0.40 -15.50
N ASN A 365 -24.35 0.72 -14.78
CA ASN A 365 -23.66 1.99 -14.92
C ASN A 365 -22.93 2.01 -16.28
N ALA A 366 -23.16 3.03 -17.12
CA ALA A 366 -22.50 3.13 -18.43
C ALA A 366 -21.00 3.46 -18.35
N ALA A 367 -20.54 4.14 -17.29
CA ALA A 367 -19.12 4.48 -17.10
C ALA A 367 -18.29 3.26 -16.65
N GLU A 368 -18.81 2.49 -15.68
CA GLU A 368 -18.06 1.37 -15.08
C GLU A 368 -18.39 0.01 -15.68
N GLY A 369 -19.53 -0.11 -16.37
CA GLY A 369 -19.98 -1.37 -16.93
C GLY A 369 -20.46 -2.40 -15.89
N ASN A 370 -20.69 -1.97 -14.64
CA ASN A 370 -21.17 -2.80 -13.53
C ASN A 370 -22.68 -2.61 -13.28
N LEU A 371 -23.28 -3.49 -12.48
CA LEU A 371 -24.67 -3.33 -12.04
C LEU A 371 -24.87 -1.98 -11.33
N LEU A 372 -25.99 -1.34 -11.59
CA LEU A 372 -26.37 -0.14 -10.86
C LEU A 372 -26.80 -0.54 -9.44
N THR A 373 -26.14 -0.01 -8.42
CA THR A 373 -26.39 -0.36 -7.01
C THR A 373 -26.85 0.87 -6.21
N ASN A 374 -27.37 0.62 -4.99
CA ASN A 374 -27.74 1.65 -4.01
C ASN A 374 -28.66 2.75 -4.57
N PHE A 375 -29.61 2.37 -5.43
CA PHE A 375 -30.61 3.25 -6.02
C PHE A 375 -31.97 3.04 -5.33
N ALA A 376 -32.27 3.86 -4.32
CA ALA A 376 -33.47 3.76 -3.48
C ALA A 376 -34.73 4.32 -4.17
N ALA A 377 -35.03 3.79 -5.34
CA ALA A 377 -36.17 4.22 -6.15
C ALA A 377 -37.16 3.07 -6.43
N GLU A 378 -37.05 1.94 -5.75
CA GLU A 378 -37.97 0.81 -5.92
C GLU A 378 -39.44 1.29 -5.81
N GLY A 379 -40.22 0.93 -6.82
CA GLY A 379 -41.61 1.34 -6.93
C GLY A 379 -41.86 2.75 -7.45
N LYS A 380 -40.85 3.61 -7.57
CA LYS A 380 -40.97 4.94 -8.20
C LYS A 380 -40.95 4.82 -9.72
N SER A 381 -41.64 5.74 -10.40
CA SER A 381 -41.51 5.90 -11.85
C SER A 381 -40.34 6.81 -12.16
N VAL A 382 -39.44 6.37 -13.04
CA VAL A 382 -38.22 7.09 -13.39
C VAL A 382 -38.06 7.18 -14.90
N LYS A 383 -37.40 8.24 -15.36
CA LYS A 383 -37.01 8.43 -16.75
C LYS A 383 -35.50 8.31 -16.86
N ILE A 384 -35.03 7.36 -17.67
CA ILE A 384 -33.62 6.98 -17.77
C ILE A 384 -33.15 7.13 -19.21
N LYS A 385 -32.00 7.78 -19.41
CA LYS A 385 -31.28 7.83 -20.68
C LYS A 385 -30.09 6.87 -20.64
N GLY A 386 -29.81 6.25 -21.78
CA GLY A 386 -28.75 5.27 -21.90
C GLY A 386 -28.84 4.47 -23.19
N TYR A 387 -28.30 3.25 -23.20
CA TYR A 387 -28.36 2.36 -24.36
C TYR A 387 -28.60 0.90 -23.98
N ARG A 388 -29.26 0.16 -24.87
CA ARG A 388 -29.54 -1.27 -24.68
C ARG A 388 -28.35 -2.14 -25.01
N SER A 389 -28.28 -3.29 -24.34
CA SER A 389 -27.49 -4.44 -24.75
C SER A 389 -28.31 -5.72 -24.57
N LYS A 390 -28.09 -6.70 -25.44
CA LYS A 390 -28.75 -8.01 -25.33
C LYS A 390 -28.37 -8.71 -24.02
N SER A 391 -27.11 -8.56 -23.62
CA SER A 391 -26.61 -9.05 -22.35
C SER A 391 -25.41 -8.24 -21.86
N ALA A 392 -25.07 -8.46 -20.59
CA ALA A 392 -23.82 -8.06 -19.94
C ALA A 392 -23.36 -9.19 -19.03
N ASN A 393 -22.07 -9.24 -18.71
CA ASN A 393 -21.55 -10.23 -17.79
C ASN A 393 -21.11 -9.57 -16.49
N ILE A 394 -21.35 -10.25 -15.37
CA ILE A 394 -20.78 -9.91 -14.07
C ILE A 394 -19.82 -11.01 -13.64
N SER A 395 -18.76 -10.65 -12.93
CA SER A 395 -17.87 -11.63 -12.30
C SER A 395 -18.37 -11.93 -10.89
N MET A 396 -18.47 -13.21 -10.55
CA MET A 396 -18.85 -13.70 -9.22
C MET A 396 -17.88 -14.80 -8.78
N ARG A 397 -17.83 -15.12 -7.48
CA ARG A 397 -17.16 -16.34 -7.01
C ARG A 397 -18.17 -17.47 -6.94
N ASP A 398 -17.80 -18.65 -7.42
CA ASP A 398 -18.63 -19.84 -7.29
C ASP A 398 -18.82 -20.18 -5.81
N PRO A 399 -20.05 -20.44 -5.34
CA PRO A 399 -20.29 -20.76 -3.94
C PRO A 399 -19.61 -22.07 -3.48
N ILE A 400 -19.27 -22.97 -4.41
CA ILE A 400 -18.75 -24.30 -4.12
C ILE A 400 -17.22 -24.28 -4.07
N ASP A 401 -16.56 -23.79 -5.12
CA ASP A 401 -15.10 -23.85 -5.26
C ASP A 401 -14.40 -22.49 -5.20
N ARG A 402 -15.17 -21.40 -5.01
CA ARG A 402 -14.69 -20.01 -4.95
C ARG A 402 -14.00 -19.51 -6.22
N MET A 403 -14.02 -20.26 -7.33
CA MET A 403 -13.43 -19.83 -8.59
C MET A 403 -14.24 -18.69 -9.20
N PRO A 404 -13.58 -17.76 -9.92
CA PRO A 404 -14.28 -16.70 -10.64
C PRO A 404 -15.12 -17.28 -11.77
N VAL A 405 -16.42 -16.97 -11.77
CA VAL A 405 -17.39 -17.36 -12.79
C VAL A 405 -18.02 -16.11 -13.39
N MET A 406 -18.16 -16.11 -14.71
CA MET A 406 -18.88 -15.06 -15.43
C MET A 406 -20.36 -15.41 -15.54
N VAL A 407 -21.22 -14.56 -14.98
CA VAL A 407 -22.67 -14.74 -15.03
C VAL A 407 -23.26 -13.78 -16.07
N GLU A 408 -23.89 -14.34 -17.10
CA GLU A 408 -24.58 -13.55 -18.13
C GLU A 408 -25.94 -13.05 -17.62
N ILE A 409 -26.15 -11.74 -17.73
CA ILE A 409 -27.41 -11.05 -17.45
C ILE A 409 -28.00 -10.58 -18.78
N LYS A 410 -29.22 -11.04 -19.08
CA LYS A 410 -29.95 -10.67 -20.30
C LYS A 410 -30.80 -9.40 -20.11
N ASP A 411 -31.08 -8.74 -21.22
CA ASP A 411 -31.91 -7.55 -21.33
C ASP A 411 -31.37 -6.41 -20.47
N VAL A 412 -30.23 -5.84 -20.88
CA VAL A 412 -29.50 -4.85 -20.09
C VAL A 412 -29.68 -3.45 -20.66
N PHE A 413 -29.74 -2.46 -19.77
CA PHE A 413 -29.72 -1.05 -20.11
C PHE A 413 -28.58 -0.35 -19.38
N TYR A 414 -27.61 0.18 -20.13
CA TYR A 414 -26.50 0.95 -19.58
C TYR A 414 -26.91 2.40 -19.42
N VAL A 415 -26.98 2.84 -18.18
CA VAL A 415 -27.49 4.13 -17.73
C VAL A 415 -26.43 5.20 -17.85
N THR A 416 -26.70 6.22 -18.66
CA THR A 416 -25.91 7.45 -18.72
C THR A 416 -26.50 8.56 -17.86
N GLU A 417 -27.83 8.56 -17.69
CA GLU A 417 -28.56 9.55 -16.90
C GLU A 417 -29.86 8.93 -16.36
N ILE A 418 -30.17 9.17 -15.11
CA ILE A 418 -31.47 9.04 -14.48
C ILE A 418 -31.96 10.47 -14.22
N VAL A 419 -33.00 10.89 -14.94
CA VAL A 419 -33.50 12.27 -14.88
C VAL A 419 -34.02 12.56 -13.47
N GLY A 420 -33.54 13.66 -12.87
CA GLY A 420 -33.88 14.05 -11.50
C GLY A 420 -33.12 13.31 -10.40
N TRP A 421 -32.05 12.58 -10.76
CA TRP A 421 -31.21 11.88 -9.81
C TRP A 421 -29.73 12.10 -10.12
N LYS A 422 -28.93 12.21 -9.06
CA LYS A 422 -27.47 12.34 -9.15
C LYS A 422 -26.77 11.25 -8.35
N PRO A 423 -25.72 10.64 -8.92
CA PRO A 423 -24.87 9.73 -8.19
C PRO A 423 -23.89 10.49 -7.29
N TYR A 424 -23.70 9.96 -6.10
CA TYR A 424 -22.72 10.38 -5.11
C TYR A 424 -21.88 9.18 -4.70
N SER A 425 -20.68 9.41 -4.20
CA SER A 425 -19.84 8.39 -3.57
C SER A 425 -19.39 8.84 -2.20
N GLY A 426 -19.30 7.92 -1.25
CA GLY A 426 -18.81 8.20 0.10
C GLY A 426 -18.19 6.96 0.76
N ILE A 427 -17.46 7.19 1.85
CA ILE A 427 -16.84 6.12 2.64
C ILE A 427 -17.88 5.64 3.65
N ALA A 428 -18.31 4.37 3.54
CA ALA A 428 -19.32 3.83 4.43
C ALA A 428 -18.72 3.58 5.83
N LEU A 429 -19.43 4.03 6.86
CA LEU A 429 -19.14 3.74 8.26
C LEU A 429 -20.02 2.57 8.72
N SER A 430 -19.39 1.49 9.20
CA SER A 430 -20.09 0.33 9.74
C SER A 430 -20.77 0.67 11.08
N SER A 431 -21.71 -0.18 11.51
CA SER A 431 -22.33 -0.07 12.84
C SER A 431 -21.33 -0.21 13.99
N GLU A 432 -20.16 -0.82 13.73
CA GLU A 432 -19.07 -1.04 14.68
C GLU A 432 -18.04 0.10 14.64
N GLY A 433 -18.25 1.14 13.83
CA GLY A 433 -17.34 2.28 13.72
C GLY A 433 -16.17 2.09 12.73
N ASN A 434 -16.13 0.96 12.02
CA ASN A 434 -15.11 0.70 11.00
C ASN A 434 -15.42 1.42 9.70
N LEU A 435 -14.40 1.99 9.05
CA LEU A 435 -14.54 2.56 7.71
C LEU A 435 -14.35 1.50 6.64
N ASN A 436 -15.15 1.58 5.57
CA ASN A 436 -14.94 0.77 4.39
C ASN A 436 -13.70 1.27 3.62
N ASN A 437 -12.85 0.34 3.18
CA ASN A 437 -11.63 0.66 2.44
C ASN A 437 -11.90 1.27 1.05
N SER A 438 -13.14 1.15 0.55
CA SER A 438 -13.57 1.68 -0.74
C SER A 438 -14.73 2.66 -0.63
N ARG A 439 -14.80 3.61 -1.57
CA ARG A 439 -15.96 4.48 -1.73
C ARG A 439 -17.11 3.70 -2.33
N THR A 440 -18.27 3.83 -1.70
CA THR A 440 -19.51 3.22 -2.16
C THR A 440 -20.36 4.28 -2.85
N ARG A 441 -20.83 3.98 -4.07
CA ARG A 441 -21.76 4.86 -4.80
C ARG A 441 -23.19 4.70 -4.25
N PHE A 442 -23.95 5.79 -4.24
CA PHE A 442 -25.38 5.84 -3.97
C PHE A 442 -26.03 6.98 -4.77
N TRP A 443 -27.35 7.08 -4.78
CA TRP A 443 -28.08 8.02 -5.62
C TRP A 443 -29.00 8.90 -4.78
N LEU A 444 -28.96 10.21 -5.01
CA LEU A 444 -29.88 11.17 -4.39
C LEU A 444 -30.79 11.77 -5.46
N GLU A 445 -32.05 11.94 -5.11
CA GLU A 445 -33.04 12.66 -5.92
C GLU A 445 -32.73 14.16 -5.83
N ASP A 446 -32.72 14.85 -6.98
CA ASP A 446 -32.62 16.32 -7.02
C ASP A 446 -33.82 16.90 -6.24
N ARG A 447 -33.54 17.71 -5.23
CA ARG A 447 -34.58 18.37 -4.40
C ARG A 447 -35.17 19.58 -5.06
#